data_AF-A0A6I9RPR4-F1
#
_entry.id   AF-A0A6I9RPR4-F1
#
_cell.length_a   1.000
_cell.length_b   1.000
_cell.length_c   1.000
_cell.angle_alpha   90.00
_cell.angle_beta   90.00
_cell.angle_gamma   90.00
#
_symmetry.space_group_name_H-M   'P 1'
#
loop_
_entity.id
_entity.type
_entity.pdbx_description
1 polymer ?
#
loop_
_entity_poly.entity_id
_entity_poly.type
_entity_poly.pdbx_seq_one_letter_code
_entity_poly.pdbx_strand_id
1 'polypeptide(L)'
;MGCTAQVWVMASLDDLGRMRFAADSDSEITKGFCSCLISVLDGALPDEVLEVKPEDFGDLNVVGLPGRANSRVNTWHNVLISMQKRTKALVAEGEGRTPAEPFPSLVIGVDGIQAKGSYAEAQAMFLSPDELKIKELVNVLREKKIGVVAHFYMDPEVQGILTAARKQWPHIHISDSLVMADTAVKMAEAGCQYITVLGVDFMSENVRAILDQAGFEEVGVYRMSNEQIGCSLADAAASPTYMGFLESASKSPPSLHVIYINTSLETKAQGHELVPTITCTSSNVVPTILQAFAQIPDLDVWYGPDSYMGANIAELFRQMVSMLDEEIAEIHPEHNRNSIKSLLPRLHYYQDGNCIVHDMFGHEVVERIKELYCDAFLTAHFEVPGEMFSLAMEAKRRGMGVVGSTQNILDFIKNRVQEALDRNRDDHLQFVLGTESGMVTSIVAAVRGLMGSSESSSGRAKVKVEIVFPVSSDSVSKTSVNGSHGLDSVTANDLAKLVVVPGAAAGEGCSIHGGCASCPYMKMNSLRSLLRICHQLPDKDSTLRAYEASRFNATTPLGKSVAEVGCEPILHMRHFQATKKLPEKLVHQVLKQSSDGSAVSGRLDLMI
;
A
#
# COMPACT_ATOMS: atom_id res chain seq x y z
N MET A 1 11.93 3.50 25.01
CA MET A 1 13.20 2.73 25.09
C MET A 1 12.89 1.28 25.42
N GLY A 2 12.82 0.41 24.41
CA GLY A 2 12.81 -1.04 24.59
C GLY A 2 14.18 -1.58 24.16
N CYS A 3 14.95 -2.16 25.08
CA CYS A 3 16.17 -2.87 24.75
C CYS A 3 15.79 -4.22 24.12
N THR A 4 15.96 -4.38 22.81
CA THR A 4 15.90 -5.68 22.13
C THR A 4 17.26 -6.36 22.23
N ALA A 5 17.30 -7.57 22.78
CA ALA A 5 18.50 -8.40 22.88
C ALA A 5 18.81 -9.11 21.55
N GLN A 6 20.09 -9.31 21.24
CA GLN A 6 20.53 -10.18 20.15
C GLN A 6 20.54 -11.63 20.63
N VAL A 7 20.15 -12.55 19.74
CA VAL A 7 20.17 -13.99 20.00
C VAL A 7 20.86 -14.69 18.85
N TRP A 8 21.81 -15.55 19.18
CA TRP A 8 22.44 -16.48 18.25
C TRP A 8 21.85 -17.85 18.48
N VAL A 9 21.36 -18.50 17.44
CA VAL A 9 20.82 -19.87 17.49
C VAL A 9 21.61 -20.74 16.54
N MET A 10 21.95 -21.94 16.95
CA MET A 10 22.50 -23.02 16.13
C MET A 10 21.56 -24.21 16.22
N ALA A 11 21.40 -24.90 15.10
CA ALA A 11 20.61 -26.13 15.00
C ALA A 11 21.39 -27.15 14.17
N SER A 12 21.30 -28.42 14.54
CA SER A 12 21.83 -29.55 13.77
C SER A 12 20.97 -30.80 13.99
N LEU A 13 21.04 -31.77 13.08
CA LEU A 13 20.47 -33.10 13.27
C LEU A 13 21.55 -34.03 13.86
N ASP A 14 21.17 -34.86 14.84
CA ASP A 14 22.02 -35.95 15.29
C ASP A 14 21.86 -37.22 14.43
N ASP A 15 22.66 -38.25 14.72
CA ASP A 15 22.65 -39.52 13.99
C ASP A 15 21.31 -40.28 14.08
N LEU A 16 20.43 -39.89 15.02
CA LEU A 16 19.10 -40.47 15.22
C LEU A 16 17.99 -39.62 14.58
N GLY A 17 18.35 -38.55 13.86
CA GLY A 17 17.41 -37.63 13.23
C GLY A 17 16.71 -36.67 14.21
N ARG A 18 17.27 -36.47 15.40
CA ARG A 18 16.72 -35.52 16.40
C ARG A 18 17.40 -34.18 16.30
N MET A 19 16.63 -33.13 16.60
CA MET A 19 17.13 -31.76 16.61
C MET A 19 18.03 -31.50 17.81
N ARG A 20 19.17 -30.86 17.57
CA ARG A 20 20.09 -30.36 18.59
C ARG A 20 20.15 -28.85 18.50
N PHE A 21 19.91 -28.14 19.60
CA PHE A 21 19.92 -26.68 19.63
C PHE A 21 20.97 -26.13 20.59
N ALA A 22 21.64 -25.06 20.17
CA ALA A 22 22.44 -24.22 21.05
C ALA A 22 22.07 -22.76 20.78
N ALA A 23 21.96 -21.95 21.83
CA ALA A 23 21.69 -20.53 21.67
C ALA A 23 22.37 -19.69 22.75
N ASP A 24 22.71 -18.46 22.40
CA ASP A 24 23.31 -17.47 23.30
C ASP A 24 22.71 -16.09 23.05
N SER A 25 22.85 -15.17 23.99
CA SER A 25 22.34 -13.80 23.89
C SER A 25 23.21 -12.81 24.63
N ASP A 26 23.18 -11.54 24.24
CA ASP A 26 23.81 -10.45 24.96
C ASP A 26 23.04 -9.98 26.21
N SER A 27 21.89 -10.60 26.49
CA SER A 27 21.02 -10.34 27.63
C SER A 27 20.87 -11.59 28.47
N GLU A 28 21.20 -11.51 29.76
CA GLU A 28 21.09 -12.65 30.70
C GLU A 28 19.65 -13.18 30.82
N ILE A 29 18.65 -12.29 30.76
CA ILE A 29 17.23 -12.71 30.77
C ILE A 29 16.92 -13.49 29.49
N THR A 30 17.43 -13.02 28.36
CA THR A 30 17.20 -13.68 27.06
C THR A 30 17.93 -15.01 26.96
N LYS A 31 19.14 -15.13 27.54
CA LYS A 31 19.82 -16.42 27.71
C LYS A 31 18.97 -17.40 28.51
N GLY A 32 18.35 -16.94 29.60
CA GLY A 32 17.39 -17.72 30.38
C GLY A 32 16.25 -18.25 29.52
N PHE A 33 15.61 -17.39 28.71
CA PHE A 33 14.56 -17.82 27.79
C PHE A 33 15.05 -18.81 26.73
N CYS A 34 16.23 -18.59 26.16
CA CYS A 34 16.85 -19.52 25.23
C CYS A 34 17.08 -20.90 25.87
N SER A 35 17.56 -20.93 27.12
CA SER A 35 17.77 -22.16 27.87
C SER A 35 16.47 -22.92 28.09
N CYS A 36 15.35 -22.23 28.37
CA CYS A 36 14.04 -22.86 28.51
C CYS A 36 13.59 -23.49 27.18
N LEU A 37 13.69 -22.77 26.06
CA LEU A 37 13.33 -23.30 24.75
C LEU A 37 14.18 -24.51 24.36
N ILE A 38 15.50 -24.44 24.59
CA ILE A 38 16.41 -25.57 24.37
C ILE A 38 16.01 -26.76 25.24
N SER A 39 15.66 -26.56 26.52
CA SER A 39 15.26 -27.68 27.38
C SER A 39 13.99 -28.40 26.93
N VAL A 40 13.14 -27.74 26.14
CA VAL A 40 11.90 -28.31 25.60
C VAL A 40 12.13 -28.96 24.23
N LEU A 41 12.93 -28.32 23.37
CA LEU A 41 13.06 -28.68 21.95
C LEU A 41 14.31 -29.53 21.62
N ASP A 42 15.35 -29.49 22.45
CA ASP A 42 16.57 -30.27 22.24
C ASP A 42 16.29 -31.77 22.41
N GLY A 43 16.57 -32.56 21.38
CA GLY A 43 16.28 -33.99 21.31
C GLY A 43 14.90 -34.36 20.74
N ALA A 44 14.06 -33.38 20.40
CA ALA A 44 12.79 -33.59 19.72
C ALA A 44 12.98 -33.93 18.22
N LEU A 45 11.99 -34.57 17.62
CA LEU A 45 11.94 -34.79 16.17
C LEU A 45 11.63 -33.47 15.45
N PRO A 46 12.04 -33.30 14.17
CA PRO A 46 11.77 -32.08 13.42
C PRO A 46 10.28 -31.72 13.37
N ASP A 47 9.40 -32.68 13.13
CA ASP A 47 7.95 -32.46 13.06
C ASP A 47 7.41 -31.94 14.41
N GLU A 48 7.89 -32.50 15.53
CA GLU A 48 7.50 -32.06 16.87
C GLU A 48 7.91 -30.61 17.12
N VAL A 49 9.11 -30.20 16.68
CA VAL A 49 9.59 -28.80 16.78
C VAL A 49 8.73 -27.85 15.93
N LEU A 50 8.30 -28.29 14.75
CA LEU A 50 7.50 -27.48 13.82
C LEU A 50 6.02 -27.37 14.23
N GLU A 51 5.51 -28.35 14.98
CA GLU A 51 4.14 -28.32 15.52
C GLU A 51 3.99 -27.39 16.72
N VAL A 52 5.08 -27.09 17.43
CA VAL A 52 5.03 -26.20 18.60
C VAL A 52 4.56 -24.80 18.19
N LYS A 53 3.43 -24.39 18.76
CA LYS A 53 2.91 -23.05 18.59
C LYS A 53 3.43 -22.13 19.68
N PRO A 54 3.59 -20.85 19.37
CA PRO A 54 3.85 -19.85 20.40
C PRO A 54 2.82 -19.88 21.54
N GLU A 55 1.56 -20.11 21.21
CA GLU A 55 0.46 -20.14 22.18
C GLU A 55 0.65 -21.21 23.27
N ASP A 56 1.35 -22.30 22.95
CA ASP A 56 1.61 -23.43 23.85
C ASP A 56 2.49 -23.04 25.05
N PHE A 57 3.19 -21.90 24.96
CA PHE A 57 4.03 -21.36 26.03
C PHE A 57 3.41 -20.15 26.75
N GLY A 58 2.13 -19.86 26.52
CA GLY A 58 1.41 -18.71 27.09
C GLY A 58 1.47 -18.61 28.62
N ASP A 59 1.63 -19.74 29.32
CA ASP A 59 1.70 -19.81 30.79
C ASP A 59 3.10 -19.53 31.36
N LEU A 60 4.16 -19.54 30.55
CA LEU A 60 5.51 -19.10 30.96
C LEU A 60 5.62 -17.58 31.11
N ASN A 61 4.53 -16.84 30.84
CA ASN A 61 4.41 -15.38 31.00
C ASN A 61 4.45 -14.88 32.47
N VAL A 62 4.64 -15.76 33.45
CA VAL A 62 4.65 -15.40 34.88
C VAL A 62 6.04 -14.95 35.33
N VAL A 63 6.45 -13.76 34.89
CA VAL A 63 7.45 -12.94 35.62
C VAL A 63 6.91 -11.50 35.79
N GLY A 64 5.79 -11.40 36.51
CA GLY A 64 5.65 -10.52 37.67
C GLY A 64 5.78 -8.99 37.57
N LEU A 65 5.36 -8.30 36.51
CA LEU A 65 5.16 -6.83 36.56
C LEU A 65 3.95 -6.37 35.71
N PRO A 66 2.87 -5.84 36.33
CA PRO A 66 1.78 -5.24 35.58
C PRO A 66 2.20 -3.87 35.03
N GLY A 67 2.10 -3.68 33.72
CA GLY A 67 2.17 -2.34 33.09
C GLY A 67 3.29 -2.06 32.07
N ARG A 68 4.17 -3.02 31.72
CA ARG A 68 5.22 -2.81 30.68
C ARG A 68 5.56 -4.03 29.80
N ALA A 69 4.62 -4.97 29.62
CA ALA A 69 4.91 -6.31 29.09
C ALA A 69 5.05 -6.46 27.56
N ASN A 70 4.83 -5.44 26.73
CA ASN A 70 4.78 -5.66 25.27
C ASN A 70 6.16 -5.88 24.59
N SER A 71 7.27 -5.51 25.21
CA SER A 71 8.60 -5.58 24.57
C SER A 71 9.35 -6.91 24.80
N ARG A 72 9.02 -7.66 25.86
CA ARG A 72 9.81 -8.83 26.31
C ARG A 72 9.19 -10.16 25.92
N VAL A 73 7.86 -10.19 25.77
CA VAL A 73 7.10 -11.34 25.23
C VAL A 73 7.50 -11.64 23.78
N ASN A 74 8.00 -10.65 23.04
CA ASN A 74 8.39 -10.84 21.64
C ASN A 74 9.72 -11.58 21.47
N THR A 75 10.59 -11.61 22.49
CA THR A 75 11.94 -12.17 22.36
C THR A 75 11.92 -13.69 22.25
N TRP A 76 11.20 -14.41 23.11
CA TRP A 76 11.17 -15.87 23.07
C TRP A 76 10.47 -16.39 21.80
N HIS A 77 9.40 -15.71 21.36
CA HIS A 77 8.67 -16.04 20.13
C HIS A 77 9.58 -15.94 18.89
N ASN A 78 10.38 -14.88 18.80
CA ASN A 78 11.34 -14.72 17.69
C ASN A 78 12.44 -15.79 17.71
N VAL A 79 12.86 -16.25 18.90
CA VAL A 79 13.84 -17.34 19.03
C VAL A 79 13.25 -18.67 18.58
N LEU A 80 12.02 -19.00 18.99
CA LEU A 80 11.31 -20.19 18.54
C LEU A 80 11.18 -20.24 17.01
N ILE A 81 10.76 -19.13 16.39
CA ILE A 81 10.68 -19.02 14.94
C ILE A 81 12.05 -19.24 14.28
N SER A 82 13.13 -18.70 14.84
CA SER A 82 14.49 -18.91 14.33
C SER A 82 14.92 -20.39 14.43
N MET A 83 14.56 -21.08 15.52
CA MET A 83 14.78 -22.52 15.68
C MET A 83 13.99 -23.33 14.64
N GLN A 84 12.72 -23.00 14.43
CA GLN A 84 11.86 -23.65 13.44
C GLN A 84 12.35 -23.43 12.01
N LYS A 85 12.78 -22.21 11.66
CA LYS A 85 13.38 -21.89 10.35
C LYS A 85 14.60 -22.78 10.05
N ARG A 86 15.51 -22.91 11.02
CA ARG A 86 16.70 -23.77 10.88
C ARG A 86 16.34 -25.26 10.81
N THR A 87 15.32 -25.67 11.54
CA THR A 87 14.77 -27.03 11.48
C THR A 87 14.25 -27.35 10.08
N LYS A 88 13.44 -26.47 9.48
CA LYS A 88 12.95 -26.63 8.10
C LYS A 88 14.09 -26.76 7.10
N ALA A 89 15.13 -25.91 7.23
CA ALA A 89 16.30 -25.97 6.37
C ALA A 89 17.04 -27.31 6.43
N LEU A 90 17.22 -27.86 7.64
CA LEU A 90 17.88 -29.16 7.84
C LEU A 90 17.04 -30.33 7.32
N VAL A 91 15.71 -30.28 7.48
CA VAL A 91 14.79 -31.28 6.91
C VAL A 91 14.84 -31.24 5.38
N ALA A 92 14.77 -30.05 4.79
CA ALA A 92 14.84 -29.89 3.33
C ALA A 92 16.17 -30.42 2.76
N GLU A 93 17.29 -30.15 3.43
CA GLU A 93 18.62 -30.68 3.08
C GLU A 93 18.65 -32.22 3.17
N GLY A 94 18.06 -32.81 4.22
CA GLY A 94 17.97 -34.26 4.40
C GLY A 94 17.07 -34.97 3.38
N GLU A 95 16.01 -34.32 2.92
CA GLU A 95 15.09 -34.84 1.88
C GLU A 95 15.62 -34.64 0.46
N GLY A 96 16.79 -34.00 0.28
CA GLY A 96 17.33 -33.66 -1.03
C GLY A 96 16.45 -32.67 -1.81
N ARG A 97 15.56 -31.93 -1.13
CA ARG A 97 14.78 -30.86 -1.74
C ARG A 97 15.71 -29.68 -1.99
N THR A 98 15.67 -29.13 -3.20
CA THR A 98 16.33 -27.85 -3.47
C THR A 98 15.74 -26.77 -2.55
N PRO A 99 16.57 -26.02 -1.81
CA PRO A 99 16.08 -24.91 -1.00
C PRO A 99 15.22 -23.98 -1.85
N ALA A 100 14.09 -23.53 -1.32
CA ALA A 100 13.28 -22.52 -2.00
C ALA A 100 14.19 -21.32 -2.33
N GLU A 101 14.17 -20.88 -3.58
CA GLU A 101 15.02 -19.77 -3.99
C GLU A 101 14.70 -18.54 -3.12
N PRO A 102 15.69 -17.73 -2.72
CA PRO A 102 15.40 -16.47 -2.06
C PRO A 102 14.67 -15.52 -3.02
N PHE A 103 13.84 -14.65 -2.47
CA PHE A 103 13.29 -13.53 -3.21
C PHE A 103 14.41 -12.55 -3.61
N PRO A 104 14.25 -11.83 -4.74
CA PRO A 104 15.15 -10.74 -5.08
C PRO A 104 15.25 -9.71 -3.96
N SER A 105 16.42 -9.11 -3.78
CA SER A 105 16.62 -8.13 -2.69
C SER A 105 17.72 -7.12 -2.97
N LEU A 106 17.61 -5.96 -2.31
CA LEU A 106 18.63 -4.90 -2.29
C LEU A 106 19.22 -4.79 -0.89
N VAL A 107 20.53 -5.01 -0.77
CA VAL A 107 21.28 -4.82 0.48
C VAL A 107 21.95 -3.45 0.44
N ILE A 108 21.52 -2.56 1.32
CA ILE A 108 22.01 -1.20 1.47
C ILE A 108 22.96 -1.18 2.66
N GLY A 109 24.21 -0.76 2.43
CA GLY A 109 25.24 -0.63 3.45
C GLY A 109 26.00 0.69 3.33
N VAL A 110 26.92 0.93 4.26
CA VAL A 110 27.87 2.07 4.20
C VAL A 110 28.76 2.00 2.96
N ASP A 111 29.12 0.79 2.54
CA ASP A 111 30.02 0.53 1.41
C ASP A 111 29.31 0.60 0.04
N GLY A 112 27.98 0.80 0.01
CA GLY A 112 27.19 0.88 -1.21
C GLY A 112 25.93 0.01 -1.20
N ILE A 113 25.42 -0.28 -2.40
CA ILE A 113 24.20 -1.08 -2.61
C ILE A 113 24.57 -2.34 -3.38
N GLN A 114 24.15 -3.50 -2.89
CA GLN A 114 24.30 -4.79 -3.56
C GLN A 114 22.92 -5.32 -3.93
N ALA A 115 22.74 -5.68 -5.20
CA ALA A 115 21.51 -6.30 -5.68
C ALA A 115 21.65 -7.82 -5.75
N LYS A 116 20.59 -8.54 -5.41
CA LYS A 116 20.49 -10.00 -5.52
C LYS A 116 19.29 -10.35 -6.38
N GLY A 117 19.54 -11.02 -7.50
CA GLY A 117 18.51 -11.42 -8.47
C GLY A 117 18.24 -10.33 -9.51
N SER A 118 17.86 -10.77 -10.72
CA SER A 118 17.67 -9.93 -11.91
C SER A 118 16.73 -8.75 -11.66
N TYR A 119 15.66 -8.98 -10.89
CA TYR A 119 14.72 -7.95 -10.50
C TYR A 119 15.39 -6.82 -9.71
N ALA A 120 16.16 -7.14 -8.66
CA ALA A 120 16.82 -6.15 -7.83
C ALA A 120 17.95 -5.45 -8.59
N GLU A 121 18.66 -6.16 -9.47
CA GLU A 121 19.72 -5.60 -10.31
C GLU A 121 19.17 -4.51 -11.23
N ALA A 122 18.02 -4.75 -11.85
CA ALA A 122 17.30 -3.76 -12.63
C ALA A 122 16.98 -2.50 -11.83
N GLN A 123 16.43 -2.67 -10.63
CA GLN A 123 16.10 -1.55 -9.73
C GLN A 123 17.36 -0.75 -9.35
N ALA A 124 18.47 -1.45 -9.07
CA ALA A 124 19.73 -0.83 -8.66
C ALA A 124 20.35 0.06 -9.74
N MET A 125 20.20 -0.29 -11.03
CA MET A 125 20.71 0.52 -12.15
C MET A 125 20.17 1.96 -12.14
N PHE A 126 18.98 2.17 -11.59
CA PHE A 126 18.29 3.47 -11.61
C PHE A 126 18.47 4.29 -10.32
N LEU A 127 19.11 3.72 -9.30
CA LEU A 127 19.42 4.43 -8.05
C LEU A 127 20.53 5.49 -8.23
N SER A 128 21.31 5.39 -9.30
CA SER A 128 22.33 6.37 -9.70
C SER A 128 22.00 6.94 -11.09
N PRO A 129 21.04 7.88 -11.17
CA PRO A 129 20.56 8.43 -12.44
C PRO A 129 21.66 9.19 -13.21
N ASP A 130 21.58 9.14 -14.55
CA ASP A 130 22.49 9.83 -15.47
C ASP A 130 22.41 11.36 -15.30
N GLU A 131 23.55 11.98 -14.96
CA GLU A 131 23.66 13.43 -14.78
C GLU A 131 23.26 14.25 -16.02
N LEU A 132 23.51 13.73 -17.23
CA LEU A 132 23.16 14.42 -18.47
C LEU A 132 21.65 14.51 -18.63
N LYS A 133 20.94 13.40 -18.40
CA LYS A 133 19.47 13.36 -18.41
C LYS A 133 18.86 14.26 -17.33
N ILE A 134 19.47 14.32 -16.13
CA ILE A 134 19.03 15.24 -15.06
C ILE A 134 19.17 16.70 -15.51
N LYS A 135 20.33 17.07 -16.06
CA LYS A 135 20.60 18.44 -16.52
C LYS A 135 19.65 18.83 -17.66
N GLU A 136 19.44 17.93 -18.62
CA GLU A 136 18.49 18.14 -19.71
C GLU A 136 17.08 18.42 -19.17
N LEU A 137 16.57 17.55 -18.30
CA LEU A 137 15.23 17.70 -17.72
C LEU A 137 15.11 19.01 -16.93
N VAL A 138 16.06 19.30 -16.04
CA VAL A 138 16.04 20.53 -15.23
C VAL A 138 16.06 21.78 -16.10
N ASN A 139 16.85 21.79 -17.18
CA ASN A 139 16.94 22.92 -18.08
C ASN A 139 15.60 23.19 -18.76
N VAL A 140 14.96 22.17 -19.36
CA VAL A 140 13.68 22.35 -20.04
C VAL A 140 12.56 22.71 -19.06
N LEU A 141 12.52 22.11 -17.87
CA LEU A 141 11.53 22.42 -16.84
C LEU A 141 11.65 23.88 -16.38
N ARG A 142 12.86 24.37 -16.16
CA ARG A 142 13.12 25.75 -15.74
C ARG A 142 12.80 26.76 -16.83
N GLU A 143 13.28 26.51 -18.05
CA GLU A 143 13.07 27.40 -19.20
C GLU A 143 11.58 27.63 -19.47
N LYS A 144 10.79 26.56 -19.41
CA LYS A 144 9.37 26.57 -19.76
C LYS A 144 8.44 26.67 -18.56
N LYS A 145 8.99 26.81 -17.35
CA LYS A 145 8.25 26.91 -16.08
C LYS A 145 7.26 25.76 -15.88
N ILE A 146 7.77 24.53 -15.98
CA ILE A 146 6.97 23.31 -15.89
C ILE A 146 7.09 22.73 -14.47
N GLY A 147 5.96 22.53 -13.81
CA GLY A 147 5.86 21.72 -12.60
C GLY A 147 5.70 20.24 -12.93
N VAL A 148 6.24 19.37 -12.07
CA VAL A 148 6.13 17.92 -12.20
C VAL A 148 5.52 17.34 -10.94
N VAL A 149 4.36 16.69 -11.06
CA VAL A 149 3.77 15.88 -10.00
C VAL A 149 3.78 14.42 -10.44
N ALA A 150 4.28 13.54 -9.58
CA ALA A 150 4.46 12.13 -9.88
C ALA A 150 3.96 11.25 -8.75
N HIS A 151 3.41 10.09 -9.08
CA HIS A 151 3.03 9.10 -8.08
C HIS A 151 4.24 8.31 -7.54
N PHE A 152 4.13 7.71 -6.35
CA PHE A 152 5.18 6.81 -5.84
C PHE A 152 5.40 5.56 -6.70
N TYR A 153 4.42 5.18 -7.51
CA TYR A 153 4.45 3.95 -8.32
C TYR A 153 5.14 4.12 -9.68
N MET A 154 5.85 5.23 -9.89
CA MET A 154 6.59 5.45 -11.12
C MET A 154 7.73 4.45 -11.28
N ASP A 155 8.07 4.19 -12.54
CA ASP A 155 9.23 3.39 -12.89
C ASP A 155 10.50 3.92 -12.19
N PRO A 156 11.39 3.04 -11.69
CA PRO A 156 12.59 3.46 -10.95
C PRO A 156 13.49 4.41 -11.73
N GLU A 157 13.58 4.30 -13.06
CA GLU A 157 14.35 5.24 -13.89
C GLU A 157 13.82 6.66 -13.71
N VAL A 158 12.51 6.81 -13.87
CA VAL A 158 11.81 8.09 -13.78
C VAL A 158 11.92 8.64 -12.37
N GLN A 159 11.65 7.80 -11.37
CA GLN A 159 11.69 8.21 -9.97
C GLN A 159 13.09 8.64 -9.52
N GLY A 160 14.15 7.93 -9.95
CA GLY A 160 15.54 8.29 -9.69
C GLY A 160 15.89 9.66 -10.28
N ILE A 161 15.57 9.87 -11.57
CA ILE A 161 15.80 11.14 -12.27
C ILE A 161 15.04 12.30 -11.61
N LEU A 162 13.75 12.12 -11.31
CA LEU A 162 12.93 13.16 -10.66
C LEU A 162 13.44 13.50 -9.25
N THR A 163 13.83 12.49 -8.47
CA THR A 163 14.39 12.69 -7.13
C THR A 163 15.69 13.50 -7.18
N ALA A 164 16.56 13.23 -8.15
CA ALA A 164 17.79 13.98 -8.34
C ALA A 164 17.53 15.39 -8.89
N ALA A 165 16.65 15.53 -9.88
CA ALA A 165 16.27 16.79 -10.49
C ALA A 165 15.63 17.77 -9.49
N ARG A 166 14.88 17.25 -8.51
CA ARG A 166 14.25 18.06 -7.45
C ARG A 166 15.24 18.92 -6.66
N LYS A 167 16.51 18.50 -6.57
CA LYS A 167 17.57 19.29 -5.91
C LYS A 167 17.90 20.60 -6.66
N GLN A 168 17.60 20.66 -7.97
CA GLN A 168 17.92 21.79 -8.84
C GLN A 168 16.67 22.52 -9.36
N TRP A 169 15.50 21.88 -9.29
CA TRP A 169 14.20 22.44 -9.64
C TRP A 169 13.18 22.10 -8.54
N PRO A 170 12.73 23.09 -7.73
CA PRO A 170 11.91 22.82 -6.55
C PRO A 170 10.47 22.41 -6.89
N HIS A 171 10.00 22.65 -8.12
CA HIS A 171 8.65 22.31 -8.58
C HIS A 171 8.57 20.87 -9.11
N ILE A 172 9.19 19.92 -8.40
CA ILE A 172 9.06 18.48 -8.62
C ILE A 172 8.61 17.84 -7.32
N HIS A 173 7.50 17.10 -7.37
CA HIS A 173 6.94 16.44 -6.20
C HIS A 173 6.52 15.00 -6.51
N ILE A 174 6.96 14.06 -5.67
CA ILE A 174 6.61 12.65 -5.74
C ILE A 174 5.78 12.35 -4.49
N SER A 175 4.53 11.94 -4.66
CA SER A 175 3.58 11.78 -3.54
C SER A 175 2.40 10.86 -3.89
N ASP A 176 1.53 10.62 -2.91
CA ASP A 176 0.20 10.03 -3.13
C ASP A 176 -0.71 10.96 -3.94
N SER A 177 -1.77 10.41 -4.55
CA SER A 177 -2.65 11.09 -5.51
C SER A 177 -3.34 12.37 -4.97
N LEU A 178 -3.75 12.40 -3.70
CA LEU A 178 -4.40 13.60 -3.12
C LEU A 178 -3.42 14.78 -3.04
N VAL A 179 -2.17 14.52 -2.65
CA VAL A 179 -1.12 15.54 -2.46
C VAL A 179 -0.65 16.10 -3.79
N MET A 180 -0.74 15.32 -4.88
CA MET A 180 -0.36 15.78 -6.22
C MET A 180 -1.18 17.00 -6.65
N ALA A 181 -2.50 16.99 -6.45
CA ALA A 181 -3.36 18.11 -6.84
C ALA A 181 -3.09 19.39 -6.02
N ASP A 182 -2.89 19.28 -4.70
CA ASP A 182 -2.55 20.43 -3.86
C ASP A 182 -1.18 21.02 -4.21
N THR A 183 -0.23 20.15 -4.54
CA THR A 183 1.10 20.60 -4.94
C THR A 183 1.07 21.27 -6.31
N ALA A 184 0.26 20.78 -7.25
CA ALA A 184 0.07 21.42 -8.54
C ALA A 184 -0.47 22.86 -8.40
N VAL A 185 -1.43 23.09 -7.49
CA VAL A 185 -1.91 24.46 -7.17
C VAL A 185 -0.77 25.34 -6.66
N LYS A 186 0.02 24.85 -5.69
CA LYS A 186 1.20 25.59 -5.19
C LYS A 186 2.24 25.89 -6.26
N MET A 187 2.44 24.97 -7.21
CA MET A 187 3.33 25.16 -8.35
C MET A 187 2.80 26.24 -9.30
N ALA A 188 1.49 26.25 -9.56
CA ALA A 188 0.82 27.29 -10.35
C ALA A 188 0.92 28.67 -9.67
N GLU A 189 0.66 28.76 -8.36
CA GLU A 189 0.85 29.97 -7.55
C GLU A 189 2.30 30.49 -7.62
N ALA A 190 3.28 29.58 -7.65
CA ALA A 190 4.69 29.92 -7.80
C ALA A 190 5.11 30.28 -9.25
N GLY A 191 4.16 30.32 -10.19
CA GLY A 191 4.37 30.79 -11.56
C GLY A 191 4.69 29.69 -12.58
N CYS A 192 4.46 28.42 -12.27
CA CYS A 192 4.49 27.36 -13.28
C CYS A 192 3.34 27.55 -14.28
N GLN A 193 3.65 27.49 -15.57
CA GLN A 193 2.67 27.65 -16.66
C GLN A 193 2.08 26.31 -17.09
N TYR A 194 2.77 25.21 -16.81
CA TYR A 194 2.35 23.87 -17.16
C TYR A 194 2.64 22.91 -16.02
N ILE A 195 1.80 21.90 -15.88
CA ILE A 195 1.96 20.79 -14.94
C ILE A 195 1.99 19.50 -15.75
N THR A 196 3.06 18.73 -15.58
CA THR A 196 3.15 17.35 -16.08
C THR A 196 2.78 16.39 -14.95
N VAL A 197 1.90 15.45 -15.25
CA VAL A 197 1.39 14.45 -14.31
C VAL A 197 1.93 13.09 -14.74
N LEU A 198 2.76 12.49 -13.89
CA LEU A 198 3.23 11.13 -14.06
C LEU A 198 2.42 10.20 -13.15
N GLY A 199 1.41 9.57 -13.76
CA GLY A 199 0.40 8.77 -13.07
C GLY A 199 -0.58 8.18 -14.07
N VAL A 200 -1.75 7.80 -13.57
CA VAL A 200 -2.86 7.32 -14.40
C VAL A 200 -3.87 8.44 -14.67
N ASP A 201 -4.84 8.20 -15.54
CA ASP A 201 -5.71 9.28 -16.04
C ASP A 201 -6.49 9.98 -14.92
N PHE A 202 -7.09 9.25 -13.98
CA PHE A 202 -7.84 9.86 -12.88
C PHE A 202 -6.99 10.80 -12.00
N MET A 203 -5.67 10.58 -11.91
CA MET A 203 -4.78 11.47 -11.16
C MET A 203 -4.58 12.79 -11.91
N SER A 204 -4.45 12.71 -13.24
CA SER A 204 -4.32 13.88 -14.11
C SER A 204 -5.61 14.69 -14.15
N GLU A 205 -6.74 14.00 -14.22
CA GLU A 205 -8.10 14.54 -14.12
C GLU A 205 -8.32 15.27 -12.80
N ASN A 206 -7.93 14.68 -11.67
CA ASN A 206 -8.01 15.33 -10.36
C ASN A 206 -7.15 16.60 -10.30
N VAL A 207 -5.90 16.55 -10.79
CA VAL A 207 -5.03 17.74 -10.86
C VAL A 207 -5.68 18.86 -11.68
N ARG A 208 -6.23 18.53 -12.86
CA ARG A 208 -6.95 19.49 -13.71
C ARG A 208 -8.14 20.11 -12.99
N ALA A 209 -9.02 19.30 -12.44
CA ALA A 209 -10.25 19.76 -11.81
C ALA A 209 -9.97 20.67 -10.58
N ILE A 210 -8.96 20.33 -9.77
CA ILE A 210 -8.57 21.15 -8.61
C ILE A 210 -7.92 22.46 -9.04
N LEU A 211 -7.09 22.46 -10.09
CA LEU A 211 -6.52 23.70 -10.62
C LEU A 211 -7.60 24.63 -11.15
N ASP A 212 -8.63 24.10 -11.83
CA ASP A 212 -9.77 24.88 -12.30
C ASP A 212 -10.54 25.50 -11.13
N GLN A 213 -10.84 24.70 -10.10
CA GLN A 213 -11.48 25.21 -8.87
C GLN A 213 -10.66 26.29 -8.15
N ALA A 214 -9.33 26.22 -8.23
CA ALA A 214 -8.42 27.21 -7.66
C ALA A 214 -8.24 28.45 -8.56
N GLY A 215 -8.88 28.52 -9.72
CA GLY A 215 -8.80 29.66 -10.65
C GLY A 215 -7.59 29.64 -11.58
N PHE A 216 -6.92 28.48 -11.73
CA PHE A 216 -5.75 28.28 -12.60
C PHE A 216 -6.12 27.56 -13.91
N GLU A 217 -7.21 27.97 -14.55
CA GLU A 217 -7.72 27.39 -15.79
C GLU A 217 -6.73 27.53 -16.97
N GLU A 218 -5.86 28.54 -16.95
CA GLU A 218 -4.87 28.81 -17.99
C GLU A 218 -3.62 27.91 -17.92
N VAL A 219 -3.38 27.25 -16.77
CA VAL A 219 -2.20 26.38 -16.58
C VAL A 219 -2.44 25.07 -17.32
N GLY A 220 -1.60 24.70 -18.29
CA GLY A 220 -1.78 23.44 -19.04
C GLY A 220 -1.45 22.21 -18.18
N VAL A 221 -2.26 21.15 -18.25
CA VAL A 221 -2.04 19.89 -17.49
C VAL A 221 -1.87 18.74 -18.48
N TYR A 222 -0.74 18.02 -18.41
CA TYR A 222 -0.38 17.00 -19.39
C TYR A 222 -0.02 15.65 -18.76
N ARG A 223 -0.59 14.58 -19.30
CA ARG A 223 -0.27 13.16 -18.99
C ARG A 223 0.75 12.61 -19.99
N MET A 224 1.38 11.49 -19.67
CA MET A 224 2.56 10.98 -20.41
C MET A 224 2.25 10.08 -21.61
N SER A 225 0.97 9.87 -21.92
CA SER A 225 0.49 9.07 -23.05
C SER A 225 -0.66 9.77 -23.78
N ASN A 226 -0.78 9.54 -25.09
CA ASN A 226 -1.98 9.88 -25.87
C ASN A 226 -3.07 8.82 -25.75
N GLU A 227 -2.71 7.59 -25.40
CA GLU A 227 -3.63 6.51 -25.09
C GLU A 227 -4.12 6.61 -23.65
N GLN A 228 -5.26 6.00 -23.34
CA GLN A 228 -5.79 5.95 -21.98
C GLN A 228 -4.80 5.24 -21.04
N ILE A 229 -4.47 5.86 -19.90
CA ILE A 229 -3.67 5.25 -18.85
C ILE A 229 -4.63 4.76 -17.76
N GLY A 230 -5.02 3.48 -17.84
CA GLY A 230 -6.05 2.86 -17.01
C GLY A 230 -5.64 2.55 -15.57
N CYS A 231 -6.57 1.92 -14.82
CA CYS A 231 -6.35 1.39 -13.48
C CYS A 231 -7.41 0.32 -13.19
N SER A 232 -7.01 -0.90 -12.79
CA SER A 232 -7.98 -1.99 -12.57
C SER A 232 -9.05 -1.66 -11.53
N LEU A 233 -8.70 -0.89 -10.49
CA LEU A 233 -9.65 -0.44 -9.48
C LEU A 233 -10.63 0.60 -10.04
N ALA A 234 -10.17 1.52 -10.89
CA ALA A 234 -11.05 2.49 -11.52
C ALA A 234 -12.03 1.80 -12.48
N ASP A 235 -11.55 0.79 -13.22
CA ASP A 235 -12.40 -0.02 -14.10
C ASP A 235 -13.44 -0.82 -13.30
N ALA A 236 -13.05 -1.42 -12.17
CA ALA A 236 -13.97 -2.09 -11.26
C ALA A 236 -15.04 -1.14 -10.70
N ALA A 237 -14.69 0.10 -10.36
CA ALA A 237 -15.63 1.09 -9.87
C ALA A 237 -16.57 1.66 -10.95
N ALA A 238 -16.17 1.58 -12.22
CA ALA A 238 -17.01 1.96 -13.36
C ALA A 238 -17.95 0.82 -13.82
N SER A 239 -17.85 -0.35 -13.20
CA SER A 239 -18.67 -1.51 -13.57
C SER A 239 -20.15 -1.35 -13.18
N PRO A 240 -21.08 -1.99 -13.90
CA PRO A 240 -22.49 -2.02 -13.52
C PRO A 240 -22.74 -2.67 -12.14
N THR A 241 -21.89 -3.62 -11.72
CA THR A 241 -21.96 -4.29 -10.42
C THR A 241 -21.64 -3.32 -9.28
N TYR A 242 -20.69 -2.41 -9.46
CA TYR A 242 -20.40 -1.34 -8.49
C TYR A 242 -21.59 -0.39 -8.34
N MET A 243 -22.23 -0.02 -9.45
CA MET A 243 -23.45 0.80 -9.40
C MET A 243 -24.59 0.09 -8.66
N GLY A 244 -24.80 -1.21 -8.89
CA GLY A 244 -25.78 -2.00 -8.13
C GLY A 244 -25.48 -2.09 -6.63
N PHE A 245 -24.19 -2.10 -6.25
CA PHE A 245 -23.75 -1.99 -4.86
C PHE A 245 -24.17 -0.64 -4.24
N LEU A 246 -23.95 0.48 -4.96
CA LEU A 246 -24.37 1.81 -4.50
C LEU A 246 -25.90 2.00 -4.50
N GLU A 247 -26.63 1.38 -5.42
CA GLU A 247 -28.09 1.36 -5.41
C GLU A 247 -28.67 0.60 -4.20
N SER A 248 -27.93 -0.38 -3.68
CA SER A 248 -28.30 -1.07 -2.45
C SER A 248 -28.05 -0.17 -1.23
N ALA A 249 -26.94 0.58 -1.25
CA ALA A 249 -26.60 1.55 -0.23
C ALA A 249 -27.63 2.69 -0.12
N SER A 250 -28.12 3.22 -1.24
CA SER A 250 -29.10 4.32 -1.26
C SER A 250 -30.47 3.93 -0.69
N LYS A 251 -30.78 2.63 -0.65
CA LYS A 251 -32.01 2.08 -0.05
C LYS A 251 -31.92 1.88 1.46
N SER A 252 -30.75 2.06 2.06
CA SER A 252 -30.49 1.79 3.48
C SER A 252 -29.97 3.02 4.24
N PRO A 253 -30.61 4.21 4.16
CA PRO A 253 -30.10 5.39 4.85
C PRO A 253 -30.25 5.30 6.39
N PRO A 254 -29.34 5.91 7.18
CA PRO A 254 -28.25 6.78 6.76
C PRO A 254 -27.04 6.00 6.22
N SER A 255 -26.71 6.20 4.94
CA SER A 255 -25.59 5.55 4.26
C SER A 255 -24.53 6.56 3.87
N LEU A 256 -23.27 6.21 4.09
CA LEU A 256 -22.11 6.97 3.60
C LEU A 256 -21.30 6.08 2.66
N HIS A 257 -21.08 6.58 1.44
CA HIS A 257 -20.18 5.96 0.50
C HIS A 257 -18.75 6.47 0.74
N VAL A 258 -17.85 5.57 1.09
CA VAL A 258 -16.42 5.85 1.28
C VAL A 258 -15.67 5.28 0.07
N ILE A 259 -15.39 6.14 -0.90
CA ILE A 259 -14.77 5.72 -2.17
C ILE A 259 -13.24 5.88 -2.11
N TYR A 260 -12.50 4.90 -2.59
CA TYR A 260 -11.06 5.01 -2.69
C TYR A 260 -10.66 6.02 -3.78
N ILE A 261 -9.56 6.77 -3.57
CA ILE A 261 -9.09 7.80 -4.51
C ILE A 261 -8.82 7.23 -5.91
N ASN A 262 -8.45 5.95 -6.00
CA ASN A 262 -8.13 5.21 -7.23
C ASN A 262 -9.36 4.87 -8.08
N THR A 263 -10.15 5.89 -8.40
CA THR A 263 -11.39 5.83 -9.18
C THR A 263 -11.51 7.09 -10.03
N SER A 264 -12.25 7.03 -11.13
CA SER A 264 -12.44 8.20 -12.00
C SER A 264 -13.24 9.31 -11.31
N LEU A 265 -13.15 10.53 -11.83
CA LEU A 265 -13.97 11.64 -11.34
C LEU A 265 -15.46 11.41 -11.66
N GLU A 266 -15.75 10.76 -12.79
CA GLU A 266 -17.09 10.38 -13.20
C GLU A 266 -17.74 9.40 -12.22
N THR A 267 -17.03 8.34 -11.82
CA THR A 267 -17.55 7.39 -10.81
C THR A 267 -17.80 8.08 -9.48
N LYS A 268 -16.91 8.99 -9.06
CA LYS A 268 -17.13 9.80 -7.84
C LYS A 268 -18.39 10.66 -7.96
N ALA A 269 -18.61 11.28 -9.12
CA ALA A 269 -19.78 12.13 -9.36
C ALA A 269 -21.08 11.32 -9.35
N GLN A 270 -21.14 10.24 -10.12
CA GLN A 270 -22.30 9.34 -10.19
C GLN A 270 -22.60 8.73 -8.82
N GLY A 271 -21.58 8.26 -8.11
CA GLY A 271 -21.71 7.74 -6.76
C GLY A 271 -22.22 8.79 -5.76
N HIS A 272 -21.71 10.02 -5.83
CA HIS A 272 -22.11 11.11 -4.93
C HIS A 272 -23.58 11.53 -5.09
N GLU A 273 -24.13 11.44 -6.31
CA GLU A 273 -25.56 11.71 -6.54
C GLU A 273 -26.47 10.61 -5.97
N LEU A 274 -25.97 9.38 -5.91
CA LEU A 274 -26.72 8.23 -5.39
C LEU A 274 -26.65 8.16 -3.86
N VAL A 275 -25.45 8.30 -3.32
CA VAL A 275 -25.15 8.20 -1.89
C VAL A 275 -24.13 9.28 -1.53
N PRO A 276 -24.32 10.06 -0.45
CA PRO A 276 -23.37 11.05 -0.02
C PRO A 276 -22.00 10.40 0.13
N THR A 277 -21.02 10.98 -0.56
CA THR A 277 -19.73 10.33 -0.80
C THR A 277 -18.58 11.15 -0.23
N ILE A 278 -17.61 10.46 0.38
CA ILE A 278 -16.30 10.99 0.76
C ILE A 278 -15.21 10.12 0.13
N THR A 279 -14.18 10.74 -0.42
CA THR A 279 -13.02 10.01 -0.96
C THR A 279 -12.06 9.62 0.17
N CYS A 280 -11.31 8.53 0.05
CA CYS A 280 -10.26 8.15 1.01
C CYS A 280 -8.97 7.69 0.30
N THR A 281 -7.88 7.58 1.06
CA THR A 281 -6.63 6.92 0.71
C THR A 281 -6.36 5.76 1.68
N SER A 282 -5.40 4.89 1.37
CA SER A 282 -4.98 3.82 2.29
C SER A 282 -4.46 4.36 3.63
N SER A 283 -3.96 5.61 3.65
CA SER A 283 -3.47 6.28 4.86
C SER A 283 -4.57 6.87 5.75
N ASN A 284 -5.79 7.09 5.26
CA ASN A 284 -6.84 7.76 6.02
C ASN A 284 -8.18 7.02 6.09
N VAL A 285 -8.35 5.90 5.38
CA VAL A 285 -9.62 5.16 5.37
C VAL A 285 -10.10 4.76 6.77
N VAL A 286 -9.21 4.24 7.62
CA VAL A 286 -9.54 3.80 8.98
C VAL A 286 -10.04 4.98 9.84
N PRO A 287 -9.27 6.09 9.99
CA PRO A 287 -9.77 7.23 10.77
C PRO A 287 -11.00 7.89 10.13
N THR A 288 -11.18 7.85 8.81
CA THR A 288 -12.39 8.34 8.15
C THR A 288 -13.62 7.53 8.56
N ILE A 289 -13.55 6.20 8.52
CA ILE A 289 -14.67 5.33 8.89
C ILE A 289 -15.01 5.47 10.37
N LEU A 290 -14.01 5.46 11.24
CA LEU A 290 -14.21 5.67 12.69
C LEU A 290 -14.86 7.03 12.95
N GLN A 291 -14.29 8.11 12.43
CA GLN A 291 -14.85 9.45 12.67
C GLN A 291 -16.27 9.61 12.09
N ALA A 292 -16.57 8.99 10.94
CA ALA A 292 -17.90 9.00 10.36
C ALA A 292 -18.92 8.31 11.27
N PHE A 293 -18.57 7.13 11.78
CA PHE A 293 -19.41 6.37 12.70
C PHE A 293 -19.61 7.08 14.05
N ALA A 294 -18.61 7.84 14.51
CA ALA A 294 -18.74 8.67 15.71
C ALA A 294 -19.65 9.89 15.51
N GLN A 295 -19.62 10.51 14.32
CA GLN A 295 -20.40 11.74 14.04
C GLN A 295 -21.82 11.48 13.58
N ILE A 296 -22.09 10.34 12.94
CA ILE A 296 -23.37 10.04 12.32
C ILE A 296 -23.98 8.83 13.05
N PRO A 297 -25.05 9.05 13.84
CA PRO A 297 -25.76 7.96 14.50
C PRO A 297 -26.32 6.97 13.48
N ASP A 298 -26.28 5.69 13.84
CA ASP A 298 -26.84 4.61 13.04
C ASP A 298 -26.31 4.50 11.60
N LEU A 299 -25.10 4.97 11.33
CA LEU A 299 -24.50 4.99 9.99
C LEU A 299 -24.20 3.59 9.43
N ASP A 300 -24.62 3.34 8.19
CA ASP A 300 -24.10 2.29 7.32
C ASP A 300 -22.99 2.84 6.42
N VAL A 301 -21.82 2.20 6.44
CA VAL A 301 -20.65 2.59 5.65
C VAL A 301 -20.51 1.64 4.48
N TRP A 302 -20.39 2.18 3.28
CA TRP A 302 -20.25 1.43 2.03
C TRP A 302 -18.91 1.78 1.39
N TYR A 303 -17.94 0.88 1.49
CA TYR A 303 -16.57 1.09 1.02
C TYR A 303 -16.29 0.39 -0.32
N GLY A 304 -15.50 1.04 -1.18
CA GLY A 304 -15.04 0.43 -2.43
C GLY A 304 -14.04 1.28 -3.20
N PRO A 305 -13.51 0.79 -4.34
CA PRO A 305 -13.82 -0.48 -4.99
C PRO A 305 -12.88 -1.62 -4.58
N ASP A 306 -11.89 -1.39 -3.71
CA ASP A 306 -10.88 -2.41 -3.41
C ASP A 306 -11.40 -3.44 -2.38
N SER A 307 -11.57 -4.68 -2.83
CA SER A 307 -12.18 -5.75 -2.05
C SER A 307 -11.26 -6.25 -0.95
N TYR A 308 -9.95 -6.30 -1.21
CA TYR A 308 -8.97 -6.71 -0.21
C TYR A 308 -8.85 -5.66 0.89
N MET A 309 -8.73 -4.38 0.52
CA MET A 309 -8.72 -3.29 1.50
C MET A 309 -10.00 -3.28 2.34
N GLY A 310 -11.18 -3.51 1.73
CA GLY A 310 -12.44 -3.61 2.45
C GLY A 310 -12.45 -4.76 3.47
N ALA A 311 -12.04 -5.95 3.05
CA ALA A 311 -11.93 -7.12 3.92
C ALA A 311 -10.91 -6.91 5.05
N ASN A 312 -9.76 -6.31 4.73
CA ASN A 312 -8.68 -6.03 5.68
C ASN A 312 -9.06 -4.96 6.71
N ILE A 313 -9.85 -3.94 6.32
CA ILE A 313 -10.44 -2.98 7.26
C ILE A 313 -11.40 -3.68 8.22
N ALA A 314 -12.27 -4.54 7.70
CA ALA A 314 -13.20 -5.31 8.53
C ALA A 314 -12.44 -6.22 9.52
N GLU A 315 -11.38 -6.87 9.06
CA GLU A 315 -10.53 -7.71 9.91
C GLU A 315 -9.77 -6.90 10.97
N LEU A 316 -9.23 -5.74 10.61
CA LEU A 316 -8.63 -4.81 11.56
C LEU A 316 -9.63 -4.44 12.67
N PHE A 317 -10.88 -4.11 12.31
CA PHE A 317 -11.92 -3.80 13.29
C PHE A 317 -12.33 -5.00 14.13
N ARG A 318 -12.33 -6.23 13.59
CA ARG A 318 -12.54 -7.45 14.40
C ARG A 318 -11.44 -7.61 15.45
N GLN A 319 -10.19 -7.35 15.08
CA GLN A 319 -9.08 -7.40 16.03
C GLN A 319 -9.21 -6.31 17.10
N MET A 320 -9.67 -5.11 16.73
CA MET A 320 -9.94 -4.03 17.70
C MET A 320 -11.00 -4.40 18.74
N VAL A 321 -11.96 -5.29 18.43
CA VAL A 321 -12.92 -5.80 19.45
C VAL A 321 -12.22 -6.56 20.58
N SER A 322 -11.03 -7.11 20.34
CA SER A 322 -10.25 -7.82 21.36
C SER A 322 -9.28 -6.91 22.13
N MET A 323 -9.13 -5.65 21.73
CA MET A 323 -8.28 -4.65 22.40
C MET A 323 -8.93 -4.11 23.67
N LEU A 324 -8.12 -3.50 24.55
CA LEU A 324 -8.62 -2.72 25.68
C LEU A 324 -9.22 -1.40 25.20
N ASP A 325 -10.19 -0.86 25.93
CA ASP A 325 -10.85 0.39 25.55
C ASP A 325 -9.86 1.56 25.52
N GLU A 326 -8.84 1.56 26.38
CA GLU A 326 -7.77 2.56 26.38
C GLU A 326 -6.94 2.50 25.08
N GLU A 327 -6.63 1.30 24.58
CA GLU A 327 -5.88 1.13 23.33
C GLU A 327 -6.72 1.55 22.11
N ILE A 328 -8.03 1.32 22.15
CA ILE A 328 -8.95 1.79 21.10
C ILE A 328 -9.03 3.33 21.13
N ALA A 329 -9.09 3.93 22.31
CA ALA A 329 -9.14 5.38 22.48
C ALA A 329 -7.86 6.09 21.97
N GLU A 330 -6.69 5.42 22.03
CA GLU A 330 -5.46 5.90 21.39
C GLU A 330 -5.56 5.95 19.85
N ILE A 331 -6.34 5.07 19.24
CA ILE A 331 -6.62 5.08 17.80
C ILE A 331 -7.66 6.15 17.47
N HIS A 332 -8.76 6.19 18.22
CA HIS A 332 -9.80 7.20 18.08
C HIS A 332 -10.56 7.42 19.41
N PRO A 333 -10.56 8.65 19.95
CA PRO A 333 -11.00 8.92 21.33
C PRO A 333 -12.50 8.68 21.58
N GLU A 334 -13.33 8.72 20.53
CA GLU A 334 -14.78 8.49 20.63
C GLU A 334 -15.17 7.01 20.50
N HIS A 335 -14.21 6.09 20.38
CA HIS A 335 -14.47 4.66 20.21
C HIS A 335 -14.01 3.81 21.40
N ASN A 336 -14.76 2.75 21.62
CA ASN A 336 -14.52 1.66 22.56
C ASN A 336 -14.95 0.33 21.92
N ARG A 337 -14.70 -0.78 22.62
CA ARG A 337 -15.04 -2.14 22.14
C ARG A 337 -16.48 -2.29 21.67
N ASN A 338 -17.44 -1.73 22.40
CA ASN A 338 -18.86 -1.82 22.06
C ASN A 338 -19.19 -1.05 20.78
N SER A 339 -18.63 0.14 20.62
CA SER A 339 -18.82 0.94 19.40
C SER A 339 -18.26 0.23 18.16
N ILE A 340 -17.06 -0.38 18.25
CA ILE A 340 -16.47 -1.13 17.15
C ILE A 340 -17.30 -2.38 16.83
N LYS A 341 -17.80 -3.08 17.85
CA LYS A 341 -18.70 -4.23 17.66
C LYS A 341 -20.01 -3.83 16.95
N SER A 342 -20.52 -2.63 17.21
CA SER A 342 -21.70 -2.10 16.51
C SER A 342 -21.43 -1.61 15.08
N LEU A 343 -20.19 -1.21 14.79
CA LEU A 343 -19.73 -0.76 13.48
C LEU A 343 -19.58 -1.93 12.50
N LEU A 344 -19.01 -3.06 12.95
CA LEU A 344 -18.75 -4.23 12.11
C LEU A 344 -19.92 -4.70 11.22
N PRO A 345 -21.15 -4.90 11.73
CA PRO A 345 -22.28 -5.32 10.91
C PRO A 345 -22.81 -4.23 9.95
N ARG A 346 -22.37 -2.98 10.12
CA ARG A 346 -22.76 -1.80 9.33
C ARG A 346 -21.66 -1.37 8.35
N LEU A 347 -20.54 -2.10 8.32
CA LEU A 347 -19.47 -1.90 7.34
C LEU A 347 -19.67 -2.86 6.17
N HIS A 348 -20.17 -2.32 5.07
CA HIS A 348 -20.32 -3.01 3.79
C HIS A 348 -19.16 -2.63 2.88
N TYR A 349 -18.63 -3.60 2.13
CA TYR A 349 -17.58 -3.34 1.16
C TYR A 349 -17.81 -4.12 -0.12
N TYR A 350 -17.41 -3.51 -1.24
CA TYR A 350 -17.50 -4.11 -2.56
C TYR A 350 -16.57 -5.33 -2.68
N GLN A 351 -17.00 -6.36 -3.41
CA GLN A 351 -16.34 -7.68 -3.44
C GLN A 351 -15.70 -8.05 -4.80
N ASP A 352 -15.83 -7.18 -5.81
CA ASP A 352 -15.45 -7.49 -7.18
C ASP A 352 -14.55 -6.40 -7.80
N GLY A 353 -13.51 -6.04 -7.05
CA GLY A 353 -12.48 -5.10 -7.47
C GLY A 353 -11.19 -5.31 -6.72
N ASN A 354 -10.07 -5.46 -7.45
CA ASN A 354 -8.75 -5.65 -6.88
C ASN A 354 -7.67 -4.88 -7.68
N CYS A 355 -6.59 -4.54 -6.99
CA CYS A 355 -5.38 -4.05 -7.64
C CYS A 355 -4.58 -5.25 -8.18
N ILE A 356 -4.36 -5.30 -9.49
CA ILE A 356 -3.60 -6.40 -10.13
C ILE A 356 -2.17 -6.54 -9.62
N VAL A 357 -1.60 -5.46 -9.08
CA VAL A 357 -0.25 -5.46 -8.52
C VAL A 357 -0.25 -6.06 -7.12
N HIS A 358 -1.23 -5.73 -6.27
CA HIS A 358 -1.28 -6.27 -4.92
C HIS A 358 -1.81 -7.70 -4.88
N ASP A 359 -2.60 -8.10 -5.87
CA ASP A 359 -3.15 -9.47 -6.00
C ASP A 359 -2.06 -10.56 -6.03
N MET A 360 -0.83 -10.24 -6.47
CA MET A 360 0.28 -11.21 -6.51
C MET A 360 0.80 -11.62 -5.13
N PHE A 361 0.49 -10.89 -4.06
CA PHE A 361 0.92 -11.22 -2.70
C PHE A 361 0.02 -12.26 -2.03
N GLY A 362 -0.49 -13.22 -2.83
CA GLY A 362 -1.37 -14.27 -2.38
C GLY A 362 -0.63 -15.43 -1.69
N HIS A 363 -1.36 -16.54 -1.54
CA HIS A 363 -0.94 -17.72 -0.77
C HIS A 363 0.48 -18.22 -1.05
N GLU A 364 0.88 -18.40 -2.31
CA GLU A 364 2.20 -18.93 -2.68
C GLU A 364 3.35 -18.03 -2.17
N VAL A 365 3.18 -16.71 -2.31
CA VAL A 365 4.16 -15.73 -1.83
C VAL A 365 4.24 -15.76 -0.30
N VAL A 366 3.09 -15.83 0.37
CA VAL A 366 3.01 -15.89 1.84
C VAL A 366 3.68 -17.14 2.41
N GLU A 367 3.47 -18.31 1.80
CA GLU A 367 4.13 -19.54 2.26
C GLU A 367 5.65 -19.49 2.11
N ARG A 368 6.14 -18.94 0.99
CA ARG A 368 7.59 -18.72 0.79
C ARG A 368 8.16 -17.69 1.79
N ILE A 369 7.40 -16.66 2.16
CA ILE A 369 7.79 -15.72 3.23
C ILE A 369 7.89 -16.45 4.57
N LYS A 370 6.91 -17.29 4.94
CA LYS A 370 6.94 -18.08 6.18
C LYS A 370 8.11 -19.06 6.22
N GLU A 371 8.49 -19.62 5.09
CA GLU A 371 9.62 -20.54 4.98
C GLU A 371 10.97 -19.82 5.13
N LEU A 372 11.17 -18.74 4.39
CA LEU A 372 12.50 -18.13 4.22
C LEU A 372 12.73 -16.85 5.05
N TYR A 373 11.67 -16.15 5.47
CA TYR A 373 11.73 -14.79 6.00
C TYR A 373 10.87 -14.58 7.27
N CYS A 374 10.56 -15.63 8.02
CA CYS A 374 9.73 -15.57 9.24
C CYS A 374 10.34 -14.75 10.41
N ASP A 375 11.64 -14.53 10.37
CA ASP A 375 12.44 -13.70 11.29
C ASP A 375 12.70 -12.27 10.75
N ALA A 376 12.24 -11.97 9.54
CA ALA A 376 12.36 -10.64 8.94
C ALA A 376 11.28 -9.68 9.46
N PHE A 377 11.49 -8.39 9.23
CA PHE A 377 10.44 -7.38 9.39
C PHE A 377 9.43 -7.49 8.25
N LEU A 378 8.15 -7.68 8.57
CA LEU A 378 7.10 -7.89 7.57
C LEU A 378 6.25 -6.64 7.42
N THR A 379 6.16 -6.12 6.20
CA THR A 379 5.36 -4.94 5.88
C THR A 379 4.26 -5.31 4.90
N ALA A 380 3.07 -4.73 5.03
CA ALA A 380 1.99 -4.94 4.08
C ALA A 380 1.18 -3.67 3.82
N HIS A 381 0.78 -3.48 2.56
CA HIS A 381 -0.22 -2.48 2.17
C HIS A 381 -1.64 -2.98 2.49
N PHE A 382 -2.62 -2.08 2.65
CA PHE A 382 -4.01 -2.49 2.86
C PHE A 382 -4.64 -3.22 1.66
N GLU A 383 -4.10 -3.04 0.46
CA GLU A 383 -4.61 -3.64 -0.80
C GLU A 383 -4.15 -5.11 -1.00
N VAL A 384 -3.31 -5.67 -0.12
CA VAL A 384 -2.84 -7.06 -0.27
C VAL A 384 -3.91 -8.09 0.10
N PRO A 385 -3.86 -9.31 -0.45
CA PRO A 385 -4.68 -10.43 -0.02
C PRO A 385 -4.63 -10.68 1.50
N GLY A 386 -5.72 -11.23 2.04
CA GLY A 386 -5.93 -11.40 3.48
C GLY A 386 -4.85 -12.23 4.17
N GLU A 387 -4.24 -13.18 3.47
CA GLU A 387 -3.12 -13.99 3.94
C GLU A 387 -1.86 -13.14 4.22
N MET A 388 -1.50 -12.22 3.34
CA MET A 388 -0.33 -11.34 3.52
C MET A 388 -0.62 -10.27 4.57
N PHE A 389 -1.85 -9.74 4.59
CA PHE A 389 -2.32 -8.84 5.64
C PHE A 389 -2.20 -9.51 7.02
N SER A 390 -2.71 -10.74 7.15
CA SER A 390 -2.69 -11.50 8.41
C SER A 390 -1.27 -11.78 8.89
N LEU A 391 -0.39 -12.17 7.97
CA LEU A 391 1.03 -12.41 8.26
C LEU A 391 1.72 -11.14 8.78
N ALA A 392 1.49 -10.00 8.13
CA ALA A 392 2.07 -8.72 8.58
C ALA A 392 1.44 -8.21 9.89
N MET A 393 0.14 -8.46 10.12
CA MET A 393 -0.53 -8.14 11.39
C MET A 393 0.02 -8.99 12.56
N GLU A 394 0.31 -10.26 12.32
CA GLU A 394 0.99 -11.11 13.30
C GLU A 394 2.39 -10.58 13.63
N ALA A 395 3.17 -10.23 12.61
CA ALA A 395 4.47 -9.59 12.80
C ALA A 395 4.36 -8.26 13.54
N LYS A 396 3.33 -7.45 13.25
CA LYS A 396 3.05 -6.18 13.95
C LYS A 396 2.82 -6.38 15.44
N ARG A 397 2.05 -7.39 15.85
CA ARG A 397 1.86 -7.73 17.28
C ARG A 397 3.19 -8.03 17.99
N ARG A 398 4.17 -8.58 17.26
CA ARG A 398 5.52 -8.86 17.75
C ARG A 398 6.47 -7.66 17.68
N GLY A 399 6.01 -6.49 17.22
CA GLY A 399 6.87 -5.33 16.93
C GLY A 399 7.82 -5.52 15.73
N MET A 400 7.58 -6.58 14.94
CA MET A 400 8.34 -7.00 13.76
C MET A 400 7.58 -6.69 12.46
N GLY A 401 6.52 -5.90 12.48
CA GLY A 401 5.78 -5.59 11.27
C GLY A 401 4.92 -4.34 11.32
N VAL A 402 4.40 -3.99 10.16
CA VAL A 402 3.51 -2.84 9.96
C VAL A 402 2.50 -3.15 8.86
N VAL A 403 1.28 -2.66 9.03
CA VAL A 403 0.26 -2.64 7.99
C VAL A 403 -0.25 -1.22 7.86
N GLY A 404 -0.31 -0.70 6.63
CA GLY A 404 -0.70 0.69 6.39
C GLY A 404 -0.49 1.13 4.94
N SER A 405 -0.40 2.44 4.74
CA SER A 405 0.00 3.02 3.45
C SER A 405 1.50 2.84 3.18
N THR A 406 1.90 3.16 1.95
CA THR A 406 3.30 3.32 1.54
C THR A 406 4.09 4.18 2.54
N GLN A 407 3.55 5.31 2.98
CA GLN A 407 4.19 6.17 3.97
C GLN A 407 4.37 5.49 5.33
N ASN A 408 3.37 4.71 5.82
CA ASN A 408 3.51 3.97 7.06
C ASN A 408 4.62 2.91 6.98
N ILE A 409 4.75 2.24 5.84
CA ILE A 409 5.83 1.28 5.57
C ILE A 409 7.19 1.97 5.60
N LEU A 410 7.34 3.12 4.91
CA LEU A 410 8.58 3.88 4.86
C LEU A 410 9.00 4.39 6.25
N ASP A 411 8.07 4.93 7.03
CA ASP A 411 8.35 5.41 8.38
C ASP A 411 8.73 4.27 9.33
N PHE A 412 8.08 3.11 9.21
CA PHE A 412 8.46 1.93 9.97
C PHE A 412 9.91 1.49 9.66
N ILE A 413 10.29 1.41 8.38
CA ILE A 413 11.66 1.08 7.97
C ILE A 413 12.65 2.10 8.56
N LYS A 414 12.38 3.41 8.41
CA LYS A 414 13.23 4.47 8.97
C LYS A 414 13.40 4.33 10.48
N ASN A 415 12.32 4.08 11.21
CA ASN A 415 12.37 3.95 12.67
C ASN A 415 13.20 2.74 13.10
N ARG A 416 13.01 1.57 12.46
CA ARG A 416 13.81 0.36 12.75
C ARG A 416 15.29 0.55 12.40
N VAL A 417 15.59 1.21 11.29
CA VAL A 417 16.97 1.52 10.89
C VAL A 417 17.62 2.50 11.88
N GLN A 418 16.91 3.57 12.26
CA GLN A 418 17.41 4.51 13.26
C GLN A 418 17.69 3.82 14.60
N GLU A 419 16.79 2.96 15.06
CA GLU A 419 16.98 2.18 16.29
C GLU A 419 18.22 1.27 16.23
N ALA A 420 18.52 0.67 15.08
CA ALA A 420 19.73 -0.12 14.90
C ALA A 420 21.00 0.75 14.88
N LEU A 421 20.95 1.91 14.23
CA LEU A 421 22.05 2.88 14.21
C LEU A 421 22.34 3.44 15.62
N ASP A 422 21.30 3.67 16.43
CA ASP A 422 21.42 4.15 17.81
C ASP A 422 22.04 3.10 18.74
N ARG A 423 21.80 1.81 18.49
CA ARG A 423 22.44 0.71 19.24
C ARG A 423 23.93 0.61 18.96
N ASN A 424 24.40 1.11 17.81
CA ASN A 424 25.78 1.10 17.36
C ASN A 424 26.43 -0.30 17.44
N ARG A 425 25.77 -1.30 16.86
CA ARG A 425 26.28 -2.68 16.70
C ARG A 425 26.07 -3.20 15.29
N ASP A 426 26.93 -4.11 14.86
CA ASP A 426 26.80 -4.75 13.55
C ASP A 426 25.44 -5.45 13.50
N ASP A 427 24.64 -5.10 12.51
CA ASP A 427 23.25 -5.57 12.40
C ASP A 427 22.89 -5.77 10.94
N HIS A 428 22.00 -6.73 10.69
CA HIS A 428 21.45 -7.02 9.37
C HIS A 428 19.93 -7.03 9.46
N LEU A 429 19.32 -5.91 9.13
CA LEU A 429 17.87 -5.74 9.15
C LEU A 429 17.30 -6.17 7.82
N GLN A 430 16.42 -7.17 7.82
CA GLN A 430 15.75 -7.66 6.63
C GLN A 430 14.28 -7.23 6.64
N PHE A 431 13.80 -6.60 5.56
CA PHE A 431 12.43 -6.13 5.42
C PHE A 431 11.78 -6.77 4.19
N VAL A 432 10.65 -7.43 4.39
CA VAL A 432 9.81 -7.95 3.30
C VAL A 432 8.77 -6.89 2.94
N LEU A 433 8.76 -6.47 1.67
CA LEU A 433 7.84 -5.47 1.15
C LEU A 433 6.56 -6.09 0.60
N GLY A 434 5.49 -6.16 1.40
CA GLY A 434 4.15 -6.50 0.92
C GLY A 434 3.45 -5.33 0.23
N THR A 435 4.10 -4.73 -0.76
CA THR A 435 3.57 -3.63 -1.57
C THR A 435 4.32 -3.54 -2.89
N GLU A 436 3.84 -2.70 -3.81
CA GLU A 436 4.52 -2.44 -5.08
C GLU A 436 5.96 -1.93 -4.90
N SER A 437 6.80 -2.34 -5.85
CA SER A 437 8.21 -2.01 -5.93
C SER A 437 8.59 -0.55 -6.19
N GLY A 438 7.67 0.30 -6.65
CA GLY A 438 7.94 1.73 -6.90
C GLY A 438 8.44 2.49 -5.66
N MET A 439 8.37 1.90 -4.46
CA MET A 439 8.94 2.48 -3.25
C MET A 439 10.46 2.35 -3.11
N VAL A 440 11.13 1.53 -3.94
CA VAL A 440 12.56 1.20 -3.81
C VAL A 440 13.43 2.45 -3.70
N THR A 441 13.30 3.41 -4.61
CA THR A 441 14.14 4.61 -4.64
C THR A 441 13.97 5.44 -3.37
N SER A 442 12.73 5.55 -2.89
CA SER A 442 12.38 6.32 -1.69
C SER A 442 12.93 5.66 -0.43
N ILE A 443 12.84 4.32 -0.33
CA ILE A 443 13.44 3.54 0.76
C ILE A 443 14.96 3.68 0.74
N VAL A 444 15.60 3.47 -0.41
CA VAL A 444 17.05 3.61 -0.55
C VAL A 444 17.52 5.00 -0.17
N ALA A 445 16.86 6.05 -0.67
CA ALA A 445 17.20 7.43 -0.36
C ALA A 445 17.06 7.73 1.14
N ALA A 446 15.98 7.26 1.78
CA ALA A 446 15.75 7.44 3.20
C ALA A 446 16.80 6.70 4.05
N VAL A 447 17.06 5.43 3.77
CA VAL A 447 18.06 4.60 4.48
C VAL A 447 19.46 5.21 4.33
N ARG A 448 19.88 5.57 3.11
CA ARG A 448 21.18 6.22 2.88
C ARG A 448 21.28 7.59 3.54
N GLY A 449 20.19 8.35 3.61
CA GLY A 449 20.15 9.62 4.34
C GLY A 449 20.41 9.43 5.84
N LEU A 450 19.82 8.40 6.44
CA LEU A 450 20.06 8.05 7.85
C LEU A 450 21.51 7.59 8.08
N MET A 451 22.06 6.78 7.17
CA MET A 451 23.43 6.27 7.27
C MET A 451 24.51 7.33 6.95
N GLY A 452 24.25 8.22 5.99
CA GLY A 452 25.20 9.24 5.52
C GLY A 452 25.31 10.47 6.44
N SER A 453 24.32 10.73 7.29
CA SER A 453 24.42 11.75 8.36
C SER A 453 25.45 11.40 9.45
N SER A 454 26.08 10.23 9.35
CA SER A 454 26.95 9.63 10.37
C SER A 454 28.42 9.49 9.97
N GLU A 455 28.91 10.16 8.92
CA GLU A 455 30.30 9.99 8.46
C GLU A 455 31.37 10.56 9.41
N SER A 456 32.46 9.78 9.52
CA SER A 456 33.78 10.11 10.07
C SER A 456 34.05 9.79 11.54
N SER A 457 33.97 8.51 11.92
CA SER A 457 34.89 7.97 12.94
C SER A 457 35.13 6.47 12.74
N SER A 458 36.41 6.09 12.67
CA SER A 458 36.85 4.69 12.62
C SER A 458 36.42 3.99 13.92
N GLY A 459 35.39 3.15 13.86
CA GLY A 459 34.87 2.42 15.03
C GLY A 459 33.34 2.33 15.13
N ARG A 460 32.58 2.87 14.18
CA ARG A 460 31.11 2.74 14.15
C ARG A 460 30.68 1.41 13.51
N ALA A 461 29.59 0.86 14.03
CA ALA A 461 29.06 -0.43 13.60
C ALA A 461 28.56 -0.48 12.15
N LYS A 462 28.65 -1.66 11.55
CA LYS A 462 28.21 -1.97 10.20
C LYS A 462 26.76 -2.46 10.20
N VAL A 463 25.83 -1.52 10.06
CA VAL A 463 24.41 -1.84 9.81
C VAL A 463 24.20 -2.07 8.32
N LYS A 464 23.59 -3.21 7.97
CA LYS A 464 23.11 -3.54 6.62
C LYS A 464 21.60 -3.60 6.64
N VAL A 465 20.97 -3.04 5.62
CA VAL A 465 19.51 -3.04 5.45
C VAL A 465 19.18 -3.77 4.16
N GLU A 466 18.58 -4.95 4.27
CA GLU A 466 18.13 -5.75 3.13
C GLU A 466 16.64 -5.55 2.89
N ILE A 467 16.30 -5.06 1.70
CA ILE A 467 14.93 -4.89 1.24
C ILE A 467 14.61 -6.06 0.30
N VAL A 468 13.69 -6.91 0.72
CA VAL A 468 13.25 -8.11 0.02
C VAL A 468 11.99 -7.81 -0.78
N PHE A 469 12.00 -8.14 -2.07
CA PHE A 469 10.86 -7.98 -2.98
C PHE A 469 10.19 -9.33 -3.13
N PRO A 470 9.03 -9.57 -2.51
CA PRO A 470 8.34 -10.85 -2.56
C PRO A 470 7.62 -11.01 -3.91
N VAL A 471 8.42 -11.04 -4.97
CA VAL A 471 8.01 -11.11 -6.36
C VAL A 471 8.50 -12.46 -6.89
N SER A 472 7.59 -13.23 -7.45
CA SER A 472 7.89 -14.53 -8.04
C SER A 472 7.60 -14.47 -9.53
N SER A 473 8.48 -15.06 -10.34
CA SER A 473 8.20 -15.28 -11.77
C SER A 473 7.00 -16.21 -11.98
N ASP A 474 6.68 -17.04 -10.98
CA ASP A 474 5.69 -18.10 -11.08
C ASP A 474 4.28 -17.64 -10.67
N SER A 475 4.18 -16.52 -9.94
CA SER A 475 2.93 -16.02 -9.34
C SER A 475 2.18 -15.01 -10.22
N VAL A 476 2.31 -15.13 -11.56
CA VAL A 476 1.53 -14.30 -12.49
C VAL A 476 0.06 -14.69 -12.40
N SER A 477 -0.79 -13.73 -12.05
CA SER A 477 -2.24 -13.88 -11.94
C SER A 477 -2.83 -14.38 -13.27
N LYS A 478 -3.25 -15.64 -13.30
CA LYS A 478 -4.17 -16.15 -14.32
C LYS A 478 -5.52 -15.54 -13.99
N THR A 479 -6.04 -14.70 -14.88
CA THR A 479 -7.39 -14.16 -14.74
C THR A 479 -8.40 -15.29 -14.55
N SER A 480 -9.04 -15.31 -13.38
CA SER A 480 -10.03 -16.30 -12.96
C SER A 480 -11.30 -16.15 -13.81
N VAL A 481 -11.35 -16.78 -14.98
CA VAL A 481 -12.61 -16.98 -15.71
C VAL A 481 -13.36 -18.13 -15.05
N ASN A 482 -13.99 -17.88 -13.91
CA ASN A 482 -14.89 -18.85 -13.27
C ASN A 482 -16.30 -18.26 -13.14
N GLY A 483 -17.01 -18.27 -14.26
CA GLY A 483 -18.46 -18.42 -14.29
C GLY A 483 -18.77 -19.73 -14.99
N SER A 484 -19.08 -20.79 -14.22
CA SER A 484 -19.51 -22.07 -14.77
C SER A 484 -20.91 -21.95 -15.38
N HIS A 485 -20.99 -21.51 -16.63
CA HIS A 485 -22.16 -21.71 -17.48
C HIS A 485 -21.73 -22.33 -18.80
N GLY A 486 -22.58 -23.24 -19.30
CA GLY A 486 -22.29 -24.17 -20.39
C GLY A 486 -21.70 -23.52 -21.64
N LEU A 487 -20.84 -24.30 -22.28
CA LEU A 487 -20.15 -24.01 -23.52
C LEU A 487 -21.15 -23.86 -24.69
N ASP A 488 -21.71 -22.66 -24.88
CA ASP A 488 -22.44 -22.31 -26.11
C ASP A 488 -22.01 -20.91 -26.61
N SER A 489 -21.38 -20.91 -27.77
CA SER A 489 -21.06 -19.79 -28.68
C SER A 489 -20.71 -18.43 -28.06
N VAL A 490 -19.41 -18.17 -27.85
CA VAL A 490 -18.90 -16.79 -27.67
C VAL A 490 -19.07 -16.03 -28.99
N THR A 491 -19.83 -14.95 -28.97
CA THR A 491 -20.01 -14.08 -30.15
C THR A 491 -18.88 -13.05 -30.22
N ALA A 492 -18.57 -12.54 -31.42
CA ALA A 492 -17.52 -11.53 -31.63
C ALA A 492 -17.72 -10.23 -30.82
N ASN A 493 -18.92 -10.02 -30.28
CA ASN A 493 -19.25 -8.87 -29.43
C ASN A 493 -18.81 -9.04 -27.96
N ASP A 494 -18.57 -10.28 -27.50
CA ASP A 494 -18.05 -10.55 -26.15
C ASP A 494 -16.52 -10.37 -26.08
N LEU A 495 -15.81 -10.56 -27.19
CA LEU A 495 -14.38 -10.20 -27.29
C LEU A 495 -14.14 -8.68 -27.20
N ALA A 496 -15.13 -7.85 -27.53
CA ALA A 496 -15.03 -6.39 -27.42
C ALA A 496 -15.19 -5.88 -25.98
N LYS A 497 -15.60 -6.74 -25.03
CA LYS A 497 -15.70 -6.43 -23.60
C LYS A 497 -14.50 -6.90 -22.78
N LEU A 498 -13.52 -7.56 -23.41
CA LEU A 498 -12.25 -7.86 -22.77
C LEU A 498 -11.45 -6.57 -22.66
N VAL A 499 -11.37 -6.02 -21.45
CA VAL A 499 -10.40 -4.97 -21.12
C VAL A 499 -9.01 -5.59 -21.35
N VAL A 500 -8.39 -5.24 -22.47
CA VAL A 500 -7.01 -5.63 -22.76
C VAL A 500 -6.12 -4.81 -21.83
N VAL A 501 -5.81 -5.37 -20.67
CA VAL A 501 -4.71 -4.88 -19.84
C VAL A 501 -3.44 -5.01 -20.69
N PRO A 502 -2.67 -3.94 -20.91
CA PRO A 502 -1.41 -4.04 -21.64
C PRO A 502 -0.49 -5.03 -20.92
N GLY A 503 -0.40 -6.25 -21.44
CA GLY A 503 0.57 -7.23 -20.99
C GLY A 503 1.96 -6.83 -21.47
N ALA A 504 2.99 -7.18 -20.70
CA ALA A 504 4.34 -7.24 -21.26
C ALA A 504 4.28 -8.11 -22.53
N ALA A 505 4.87 -7.64 -23.63
CA ALA A 505 4.75 -8.29 -24.93
C ALA A 505 5.12 -9.78 -24.81
N ALA A 506 4.31 -10.65 -25.42
CA ALA A 506 4.52 -12.10 -25.39
C ALA A 506 5.95 -12.44 -25.85
N GLY A 507 6.76 -12.94 -24.90
CA GLY A 507 8.20 -13.15 -25.07
C GLY A 507 9.05 -12.55 -23.95
N GLU A 508 8.50 -11.59 -23.19
CA GLU A 508 9.08 -11.09 -21.94
C GLU A 508 8.60 -11.92 -20.76
N GLY A 509 9.24 -13.07 -20.50
CA GLY A 509 9.26 -13.60 -19.13
C GLY A 509 9.79 -12.52 -18.18
N CYS A 510 9.37 -12.54 -16.90
CA CYS A 510 9.71 -11.55 -15.84
C CYS A 510 10.91 -10.66 -16.21
N SER A 511 10.64 -9.56 -16.91
CA SER A 511 11.70 -8.88 -17.66
C SER A 511 12.75 -8.31 -16.72
N ILE A 512 13.94 -8.04 -17.25
CA ILE A 512 14.99 -7.21 -16.63
C ILE A 512 14.52 -5.79 -16.26
N HIS A 513 13.23 -5.46 -16.42
CA HIS A 513 12.58 -4.22 -16.00
C HIS A 513 11.47 -4.48 -14.96
N GLY A 514 11.49 -5.63 -14.29
CA GLY A 514 10.56 -5.94 -13.21
C GLY A 514 9.12 -6.16 -13.64
N GLY A 515 8.91 -6.81 -14.80
CA GLY A 515 7.60 -7.02 -15.42
C GLY A 515 6.50 -7.59 -14.50
N CYS A 516 6.86 -8.42 -13.53
CA CYS A 516 5.88 -9.12 -12.70
C CYS A 516 5.39 -8.33 -11.47
N ALA A 517 5.98 -7.17 -11.12
CA ALA A 517 5.71 -6.51 -9.83
C ALA A 517 5.63 -4.98 -9.90
N SER A 518 5.27 -4.46 -11.08
CA SER A 518 5.04 -3.04 -11.32
C SER A 518 3.75 -2.88 -12.10
N CYS A 519 2.99 -1.83 -11.81
CA CYS A 519 1.75 -1.55 -12.50
C CYS A 519 2.01 -1.29 -14.00
N PRO A 520 1.38 -2.07 -14.93
CA PRO A 520 1.59 -1.89 -16.37
C PRO A 520 1.14 -0.51 -16.85
N TYR A 521 0.09 0.04 -16.25
CA TYR A 521 -0.38 1.39 -16.56
C TYR A 521 0.60 2.46 -16.08
N MET A 522 1.19 2.31 -14.88
CA MET A 522 2.19 3.26 -14.40
C MET A 522 3.43 3.28 -15.29
N LYS A 523 3.81 2.13 -15.88
CA LYS A 523 4.92 2.01 -16.86
C LYS A 523 4.70 2.78 -18.16
N MET A 524 3.47 3.19 -18.49
CA MET A 524 3.22 4.09 -19.62
C MET A 524 3.84 5.48 -19.39
N ASN A 525 4.15 5.83 -18.14
CA ASN A 525 4.88 7.04 -17.78
C ASN A 525 6.39 6.80 -17.89
N SER A 526 6.97 7.18 -19.03
CA SER A 526 8.41 7.06 -19.26
C SER A 526 9.13 8.41 -19.21
N LEU A 527 10.42 8.40 -18.89
CA LEU A 527 11.27 9.59 -18.95
C LEU A 527 11.30 10.18 -20.36
N ARG A 528 11.27 9.32 -21.39
CA ARG A 528 11.22 9.73 -22.79
C ARG A 528 9.95 10.51 -23.09
N SER A 529 8.80 10.05 -22.62
CA SER A 529 7.52 10.75 -22.79
C SER A 529 7.53 12.11 -22.08
N LEU A 530 8.04 12.15 -20.83
CA LEU A 530 8.18 13.39 -20.07
C LEU A 530 9.04 14.42 -20.82
N LEU A 531 10.24 14.02 -21.25
CA LEU A 531 11.14 14.91 -22.01
C LEU A 531 10.49 15.38 -23.31
N ARG A 532 9.82 14.48 -24.05
CA ARG A 532 9.13 14.84 -25.30
C ARG A 532 8.07 15.92 -25.06
N ILE A 533 7.20 15.73 -24.07
CA ILE A 533 6.15 16.71 -23.73
C ILE A 533 6.78 18.03 -23.30
N CYS A 534 7.75 17.99 -22.37
CA CYS A 534 8.45 19.19 -21.92
C CYS A 534 9.09 19.96 -23.09
N HIS A 535 9.73 19.26 -24.03
CA HIS A 535 10.34 19.88 -25.22
C HIS A 535 9.34 20.43 -26.23
N GLN A 536 8.11 19.90 -26.27
CA GLN A 536 7.06 20.37 -27.19
C GLN A 536 6.20 21.50 -26.62
N LEU A 537 6.27 21.80 -25.32
CA LEU A 537 5.53 22.92 -24.72
C LEU A 537 6.18 24.29 -25.02
N PRO A 538 5.42 25.39 -25.20
CA PRO A 538 3.97 25.43 -25.41
C PRO A 538 3.55 24.71 -26.69
N ASP A 539 2.37 24.08 -26.71
CA ASP A 539 1.86 23.32 -27.85
C ASP A 539 1.45 24.22 -29.02
N LYS A 540 2.43 24.68 -29.81
CA LYS A 540 2.20 25.58 -30.95
C LYS A 540 1.47 24.90 -32.12
N ASP A 541 1.68 23.60 -32.29
CA ASP A 541 1.21 22.83 -33.46
C ASP A 541 -0.01 21.94 -33.12
N SER A 542 -0.61 22.09 -31.93
CA SER A 542 -1.74 21.26 -31.44
C SER A 542 -1.44 19.75 -31.40
N THR A 543 -0.16 19.38 -31.26
CA THR A 543 0.30 17.99 -31.25
C THR A 543 0.15 17.32 -29.89
N LEU A 544 0.02 18.11 -28.83
CA LEU A 544 -0.12 17.64 -27.44
C LEU A 544 -1.58 17.56 -26.98
N ARG A 545 -2.56 17.89 -27.82
CA ARG A 545 -3.98 17.87 -27.46
C ARG A 545 -4.46 16.53 -26.87
N ALA A 546 -3.94 15.41 -27.37
CA ALA A 546 -4.27 14.07 -26.84
C ALA A 546 -3.62 13.75 -25.48
N TYR A 547 -2.60 14.52 -25.09
CA TYR A 547 -1.87 14.41 -23.83
C TYR A 547 -2.42 15.38 -22.78
N GLU A 548 -3.25 16.34 -23.17
CA GLU A 548 -3.87 17.26 -22.22
C GLU A 548 -4.90 16.50 -21.36
N ALA A 549 -4.86 16.73 -20.05
CA ALA A 549 -5.84 16.17 -19.13
C ALA A 549 -7.24 16.71 -19.47
N SER A 550 -8.20 15.80 -19.63
CA SER A 550 -9.56 16.14 -20.03
C SER A 550 -10.21 17.15 -19.08
N ARG A 551 -10.76 18.21 -19.64
CA ARG A 551 -11.76 19.04 -18.95
C ARG A 551 -13.11 18.33 -19.12
N PHE A 552 -13.67 17.82 -18.03
CA PHE A 552 -14.94 17.09 -18.09
C PHE A 552 -16.08 18.03 -18.48
N ASN A 553 -16.42 18.04 -19.77
CA ASN A 553 -17.63 18.69 -20.28
C ASN A 553 -18.87 17.77 -20.17
N ALA A 554 -18.70 16.60 -19.56
CA ALA A 554 -19.78 15.64 -19.33
C ALA A 554 -20.68 16.10 -18.17
N THR A 555 -21.94 15.66 -18.25
CA THR A 555 -22.92 15.91 -17.20
C THR A 555 -23.31 14.61 -16.50
N THR A 556 -23.62 14.71 -15.21
CA THR A 556 -24.15 13.61 -14.40
C THR A 556 -25.59 13.27 -14.82
N PRO A 557 -26.16 12.14 -14.36
CA PRO A 557 -27.57 11.82 -14.60
C PRO A 557 -28.57 12.90 -14.16
N LEU A 558 -28.23 13.71 -13.14
CA LEU A 558 -29.04 14.86 -12.71
C LEU A 558 -28.73 16.17 -13.48
N GLY A 559 -27.92 16.12 -14.53
CA GLY A 559 -27.61 17.25 -15.41
C GLY A 559 -26.57 18.24 -14.87
N LYS A 560 -25.83 17.89 -13.82
CA LYS A 560 -24.76 18.72 -13.24
C LYS A 560 -23.42 18.42 -13.89
N SER A 561 -22.45 19.33 -13.78
CA SER A 561 -21.09 19.06 -14.27
C SER A 561 -20.42 17.92 -13.49
N VAL A 562 -19.86 16.94 -14.20
CA VAL A 562 -19.07 15.86 -13.58
C VAL A 562 -17.87 16.43 -12.82
N ALA A 563 -17.22 17.47 -13.35
CA ALA A 563 -16.09 18.11 -12.67
C ALA A 563 -16.50 18.71 -11.33
N GLU A 564 -17.65 19.37 -11.26
CA GLU A 564 -18.15 20.01 -10.05
C GLU A 564 -18.55 18.96 -9.01
N VAL A 565 -19.41 18.01 -9.38
CA VAL A 565 -19.94 16.99 -8.45
C VAL A 565 -18.87 15.99 -8.04
N GLY A 566 -18.03 15.54 -8.96
CA GLY A 566 -16.98 14.57 -8.68
C GLY A 566 -15.86 15.12 -7.79
N CYS A 567 -15.66 16.43 -7.75
CA CYS A 567 -14.74 17.07 -6.82
C CYS A 567 -15.29 17.17 -5.40
N GLU A 568 -16.62 17.17 -5.19
CA GLU A 568 -17.20 17.28 -3.83
C GLU A 568 -16.66 16.21 -2.87
N PRO A 569 -16.63 14.90 -3.21
CA PRO A 569 -16.03 13.87 -2.37
C PRO A 569 -14.56 14.11 -2.01
N ILE A 570 -13.79 14.73 -2.90
CA ILE A 570 -12.36 15.04 -2.70
C ILE A 570 -12.22 16.23 -1.75
N LEU A 571 -13.06 17.25 -1.92
CA LEU A 571 -13.13 18.39 -1.01
C LEU A 571 -13.59 17.97 0.39
N HIS A 572 -14.51 17.02 0.50
CA HIS A 572 -14.90 16.43 1.80
C HIS A 572 -13.69 15.79 2.50
N MET A 573 -12.87 15.05 1.76
CA MET A 573 -11.64 14.45 2.29
C MET A 573 -10.60 15.50 2.70
N ARG A 574 -10.42 16.55 1.90
CA ARG A 574 -9.53 17.67 2.26
C ARG A 574 -9.95 18.36 3.54
N HIS A 575 -11.25 18.63 3.69
CA HIS A 575 -11.80 19.16 4.92
C HIS A 575 -11.51 18.22 6.10
N PHE A 576 -11.77 16.92 5.95
CA PHE A 576 -11.47 15.92 6.97
C PHE A 576 -9.97 15.88 7.34
N GLN A 577 -9.07 15.96 6.37
CA GLN A 577 -7.63 15.98 6.64
C GLN A 577 -7.22 17.21 7.48
N ALA A 578 -7.84 18.36 7.23
CA ALA A 578 -7.57 19.62 7.92
C ALA A 578 -8.22 19.70 9.31
N THR A 579 -9.49 19.29 9.46
CA THR A 579 -10.27 19.49 10.68
C THR A 579 -10.39 18.24 11.56
N LYS A 580 -10.03 17.08 11.01
CA LYS A 580 -10.29 15.75 11.58
C LYS A 580 -11.78 15.47 11.81
N LYS A 581 -12.68 16.20 11.13
CA LYS A 581 -14.13 16.00 11.20
C LYS A 581 -14.73 15.93 9.81
N LEU A 582 -15.88 15.27 9.66
CA LEU A 582 -16.60 15.32 8.39
C LEU A 582 -17.22 16.71 8.21
N PRO A 583 -17.30 17.23 6.98
CA PRO A 583 -17.99 18.48 6.72
C PRO A 583 -19.46 18.42 7.17
N GLU A 584 -19.96 19.48 7.80
CA GLU A 584 -21.37 19.58 8.22
C GLU A 584 -22.34 19.37 7.04
N LYS A 585 -21.98 19.87 5.84
CA LYS A 585 -22.74 19.65 4.60
C LYS A 585 -22.92 18.15 4.31
N LEU A 586 -21.83 17.37 4.41
CA LEU A 586 -21.86 15.93 4.15
C LEU A 586 -22.68 15.20 5.21
N VAL A 587 -22.46 15.52 6.49
CA VAL A 587 -23.24 14.95 7.61
C VAL A 587 -24.73 15.20 7.42
N HIS A 588 -25.11 16.43 7.05
CA HIS A 588 -26.50 16.79 6.79
C HIS A 588 -27.08 16.03 5.60
N GLN A 589 -26.33 15.85 4.51
CA GLN A 589 -26.76 15.07 3.34
C GLN A 589 -27.05 13.61 3.72
N VAL A 590 -26.19 12.98 4.52
CA VAL A 590 -26.37 11.60 5.00
C VAL A 590 -27.63 11.48 5.86
N LEU A 591 -27.84 12.40 6.81
CA LEU A 591 -29.00 12.37 7.70
C LEU A 591 -30.31 12.69 6.98
N LYS A 592 -30.30 13.58 5.98
CA LYS A 592 -31.49 13.96 5.22
C LYS A 592 -32.04 12.79 4.39
N GLN A 593 -31.17 11.95 3.83
CA GLN A 593 -31.62 10.72 3.15
C GLN A 593 -32.39 9.79 4.10
N SER A 594 -32.05 9.77 5.39
CA SER A 594 -32.79 8.99 6.40
C SER A 594 -34.19 9.55 6.65
N SER A 595 -34.34 10.88 6.71
CA SER A 595 -35.66 11.51 6.90
C SER A 595 -36.60 11.31 5.71
N ASP A 596 -36.10 11.41 4.47
CA ASP A 596 -36.93 11.23 3.27
C ASP A 596 -37.31 9.75 3.04
N GLY A 597 -36.42 8.80 3.41
CA GLY A 597 -36.71 7.36 3.36
C GLY A 597 -37.84 6.91 4.30
N SER A 598 -38.03 7.60 5.42
CA SER A 598 -39.12 7.33 6.37
C SER A 598 -40.50 7.79 5.87
N ALA A 599 -40.56 8.71 4.91
CA ALA A 599 -41.82 9.23 4.36
C ALA A 599 -42.43 8.35 3.25
N VAL A 600 -41.65 7.44 2.64
CA VAL A 600 -42.08 6.62 1.50
C VAL A 600 -42.70 5.27 1.93
N SER A 601 -42.51 4.84 3.19
CA SER A 601 -43.09 3.58 3.69
C SER A 601 -44.54 3.69 4.20
N GLY A 602 -45.19 4.84 4.09
CA GLY A 602 -46.48 5.10 4.74
C GLY A 602 -47.47 5.89 3.90
N ARG A 603 -47.87 5.37 2.73
CA ARG A 603 -49.17 5.65 2.07
C ARG A 603 -49.24 4.96 0.70
N LEU A 604 -49.68 3.71 0.71
CA LEU A 604 -50.35 3.10 -0.44
C LEU A 604 -51.28 2.00 0.06
N ASP A 605 -52.20 2.41 0.93
CA ASP A 605 -53.43 1.69 1.18
C ASP A 605 -54.54 2.71 1.41
N LEU A 606 -55.70 2.42 0.81
CA LEU A 606 -57.01 3.10 0.86
C LEU A 606 -57.37 4.01 -0.32
N MET A 607 -58.10 3.36 -1.24
CA MET A 607 -59.50 3.66 -1.62
C MET A 607 -59.78 4.62 -2.78
N ILE A 608 -60.33 3.97 -3.82
CA ILE A 608 -61.38 4.38 -4.79
C ILE A 608 -60.96 5.35 -5.89
#